data_AF-A0A7X8L665-F1
#
_entry.id   AF-A0A7X8L665-F1
#
_cell.length_a   1.000
_cell.length_b   1.000
_cell.length_c   1.000
_cell.angle_alpha   90.00
_cell.angle_beta   90.00
_cell.angle_gamma   90.00
#
_symmetry.space_group_name_H-M   'P 1'
#
loop_
_entity.id
_entity.type
_entity.pdbx_description
1 polymer ?
#
loop_
_entity_poly.entity_id
_entity_poly.type
_entity_poly.pdbx_seq_one_letter_code
_entity_poly.pdbx_strand_id
1 'polypeptide(L)'
;MNYRTLTFDKLGETIYEYEHKTGLKVFFVKKAGYNKKTAMFGTNYGSIDSVFKVQGNDKEIHVPDGIAHFLEHKLFEQEDGNMLDKFTAL
;
A
#
# COMPACT_ATOMS: atom_id res chain seq x y z
N MET A 1 -6.68 18.92 8.30
CA MET A 1 -5.66 17.91 7.94
C MET A 1 -4.35 18.65 7.77
N ASN A 2 -3.37 18.39 8.62
CA ASN A 2 -2.04 18.98 8.48
C ASN A 2 -1.20 18.05 7.60
N TYR A 3 -0.77 18.54 6.44
CA TYR A 3 0.12 17.82 5.54
C TYR A 3 1.43 18.61 5.40
N ARG A 4 2.53 17.89 5.18
CA ARG A 4 3.83 18.46 4.85
C ARG A 4 3.95 18.56 3.33
N THR A 5 4.47 19.68 2.84
CA THR A 5 4.75 19.87 1.41
C THR A 5 6.26 19.68 1.16
N LEU A 6 6.60 18.85 0.18
CA LEU A 6 7.96 18.58 -0.28
C LEU A 6 8.08 19.02 -1.74
N THR A 7 9.02 19.91 -2.05
CA THR A 7 9.26 20.40 -3.42
C THR A 7 10.57 19.84 -3.95
N PHE A 8 10.54 19.30 -5.17
CA PHE A 8 11.70 18.73 -5.87
C PHE A 8 11.93 19.47 -7.18
N ASP A 9 12.70 20.57 -7.13
CA ASP A 9 12.88 21.48 -8.27
C ASP A 9 13.48 20.80 -9.51
N LYS A 10 14.41 19.85 -9.32
CA LYS A 10 15.02 19.09 -10.44
C LYS A 10 14.01 18.23 -11.21
N LEU A 11 12.95 17.80 -10.54
CA LEU A 11 11.89 17.00 -11.14
C LEU A 11 10.67 17.86 -11.53
N GLY A 12 10.61 19.11 -11.05
CA GLY A 12 9.43 19.97 -11.19
C GLY A 12 8.21 19.43 -10.44
N GLU A 13 8.42 18.70 -9.34
CA GLU A 13 7.35 18.00 -8.62
C GLU A 13 7.12 18.55 -7.21
N THR A 14 5.87 18.53 -6.78
CA THR A 14 5.45 18.82 -5.41
C THR A 14 4.70 17.63 -4.84
N ILE A 15 5.19 17.12 -3.72
CA ILE A 15 4.61 15.99 -2.99
C ILE A 15 3.95 16.53 -1.72
N TYR A 16 2.72 16.11 -1.48
CA TYR A 16 1.99 16.35 -0.25
C TYR A 16 2.04 15.06 0.58
N GLU A 17 2.71 15.13 1.73
CA GLU A 17 2.89 14.03 2.67
C GLU A 17 1.93 14.21 3.85
N TYR A 18 1.16 13.17 4.16
CA TYR A 18 0.20 13.17 5.27
C TYR A 18 0.36 11.90 6.09
N GLU A 19 0.35 12.06 7.41
CA GLU A 19 0.32 10.93 8.35
C GLU A 19 -1.07 10.87 8.98
N HIS A 20 -1.81 9.80 8.68
CA HIS A 20 -3.12 9.57 9.26
C HIS A 20 -2.99 9.12 10.72
N LYS A 21 -4.00 9.41 11.55
CA LYS A 21 -4.05 9.02 12.97
C LYS A 21 -3.91 7.51 13.23
N THR A 22 -4.08 6.67 12.22
CA THR A 22 -3.87 5.20 12.30
C THR A 22 -2.42 4.79 12.04
N GLY A 23 -1.52 5.73 11.77
CA GLY A 23 -0.14 5.46 11.34
C GLY A 23 0.02 5.25 9.83
N LEU A 24 -1.06 5.35 9.04
CA LEU A 24 -0.96 5.24 7.58
C LEU A 24 -0.26 6.47 6.99
N LYS A 25 0.86 6.24 6.31
CA LYS A 25 1.59 7.25 5.57
C LYS A 25 1.03 7.41 4.15
N VAL A 26 0.66 8.63 3.80
CA VAL A 26 0.04 8.97 2.51
C VAL A 26 0.91 9.97 1.77
N PHE A 27 1.15 9.70 0.50
CA PHE A 27 1.81 10.61 -0.42
C PHE A 27 0.89 10.94 -1.59
N PHE A 28 0.76 12.22 -1.90
CA PHE A 28 -0.03 12.69 -3.02
C PHE A 28 0.81 13.59 -3.92
N VAL A 29 0.80 13.32 -5.22
CA VAL A 29 1.51 14.10 -6.23
C VAL A 29 0.54 14.52 -7.32
N LYS A 30 0.39 15.84 -7.50
CA LYS A 30 -0.46 16.37 -8.57
C LYS A 30 0.30 16.38 -9.89
N LYS A 31 -0.07 15.48 -10.80
CA LYS A 31 0.50 15.37 -12.15
C LYS A 31 -0.40 16.08 -13.17
N ALA A 32 -0.26 17.40 -13.29
CA ALA A 32 -1.04 18.18 -14.26
C ALA A 32 -0.69 17.76 -15.70
N GLY A 33 -1.68 17.67 -16.58
CA GLY A 33 -1.51 17.25 -17.98
C GLY A 33 -1.51 15.73 -18.22
N TYR A 34 -1.63 14.92 -17.17
CA TYR A 34 -1.75 13.46 -17.29
C TYR A 34 -3.22 13.03 -17.24
N ASN A 35 -3.61 12.13 -18.14
CA ASN A 35 -4.96 11.58 -18.21
C ASN A 35 -5.15 10.33 -17.34
N LYS A 36 -4.06 9.62 -17.03
CA LYS A 36 -4.07 8.43 -16.18
C LYS A 36 -3.78 8.78 -14.73
N LYS A 37 -4.62 8.26 -13.83
CA LYS A 37 -4.42 8.33 -12.38
C LYS A 37 -3.96 6.96 -11.89
N THR A 38 -2.97 6.94 -11.02
CA THR A 38 -2.45 5.72 -10.40
C THR A 38 -2.44 5.91 -8.90
N ALA A 39 -2.84 4.87 -8.17
CA ALA A 39 -2.68 4.78 -6.74
C ALA A 39 -1.95 3.49 -6.40
N MET A 40 -1.18 3.51 -5.33
CA MET A 40 -0.50 2.34 -4.78
C MET A 40 -0.85 2.27 -3.30
N PHE A 41 -1.21 1.09 -2.84
CA PHE A 41 -1.44 0.80 -1.43
C PHE A 41 -0.64 -0.45 -1.10
N GLY A 42 0.21 -0.36 -0.09
CA GLY A 42 1.14 -1.42 0.26
C GLY A 42 1.28 -1.53 1.76
N THR A 43 1.76 -2.70 2.18
CA THR A 43 2.10 -3.00 3.57
C THR A 43 3.58 -3.30 3.67
N ASN A 44 4.17 -3.09 4.85
CA ASN A 44 5.55 -3.48 5.13
C ASN A 44 5.60 -4.96 5.57
N TYR A 45 5.21 -5.85 4.65
CA TYR A 45 5.19 -7.30 4.81
C TYR A 45 5.44 -7.97 3.45
N GLY A 46 6.41 -8.86 3.36
CA GLY A 46 6.87 -9.48 2.13
C GLY A 46 7.30 -10.94 2.30
N SER A 47 7.85 -11.51 1.22
CA SER A 47 8.17 -12.94 1.16
C SER A 47 9.24 -13.42 2.16
N ILE A 48 10.06 -12.50 2.68
CA ILE A 48 11.12 -12.79 3.65
C ILE A 48 10.57 -12.80 5.09
N ASP A 49 9.41 -12.22 5.33
CA ASP A 49 8.80 -12.09 6.66
C ASP A 49 8.08 -13.38 7.08
N SER A 50 8.82 -14.49 7.14
CA SER A 50 8.29 -15.80 7.56
C SER A 50 8.30 -16.01 9.07
N VAL A 51 9.00 -15.16 9.82
CA VAL A 51 9.08 -15.22 11.29
C VAL A 51 8.84 -13.84 11.90
N PHE A 52 7.82 -13.72 12.75
CA PHE A 52 7.47 -12.44 13.37
C PHE A 52 6.74 -12.62 14.71
N LYS A 53 6.66 -11.53 15.49
CA LYS A 53 5.86 -11.45 16.73
C LYS A 53 4.72 -10.47 16.52
N VAL A 54 3.55 -10.81 17.05
CA VAL A 54 2.36 -9.94 17.00
C VAL A 54 2.27 -9.15 18.30
N GLN A 55 1.83 -7.90 18.22
CA GLN A 55 1.66 -7.05 19.40
C GLN A 55 0.78 -7.74 20.45
N GLY A 56 1.27 -7.82 21.69
CA GLY A 56 0.58 -8.51 22.78
C GLY A 56 0.82 -10.01 22.85
N ASN A 57 1.68 -10.57 22.00
CA ASN A 57 2.09 -11.98 22.04
C ASN A 57 3.63 -12.10 21.95
N ASP A 58 4.23 -12.67 23.00
CA ASP A 58 5.69 -12.87 23.05
C ASP A 58 6.19 -14.07 22.26
N LYS A 59 5.29 -14.94 21.80
CA LYS A 59 5.63 -16.12 21.00
C LYS A 59 5.95 -15.73 19.56
N GLU A 60 7.04 -16.28 19.06
CA GLU A 60 7.37 -16.21 17.63
C GLU A 60 6.37 -17.04 16.82
N ILE A 61 5.88 -16.44 15.75
CA ILE A 61 5.04 -17.09 14.75
C ILE A 61 5.94 -17.40 13.57
N HIS A 62 5.91 -18.66 13.13
CA HIS A 62 6.53 -19.11 11.90
C HIS A 62 5.44 -19.43 10.89
N VAL A 63 5.54 -18.86 9.70
CA VAL A 63 4.64 -19.16 8.58
C VAL A 63 5.45 -19.77 7.43
N PRO A 64 4.84 -20.63 6.59
CA PRO A 64 5.52 -21.16 5.41
C PRO A 64 5.93 -20.04 4.44
N ASP A 65 6.99 -20.31 3.69
CA ASP A 65 7.37 -19.44 2.58
C ASP A 65 6.22 -19.33 1.57
N GLY A 66 6.06 -18.15 0.99
CA GLY A 66 5.01 -17.86 0.02
C GLY A 66 3.70 -17.36 0.62
N ILE A 67 3.57 -17.22 1.95
CA ILE A 67 2.35 -16.68 2.58
C ILE A 67 2.07 -15.23 2.17
N ALA A 68 3.09 -14.37 2.04
CA ALA A 68 2.89 -13.00 1.56
C ALA A 68 2.28 -12.97 0.15
N HIS A 69 2.81 -13.78 -0.77
CA HIS A 69 2.27 -13.92 -2.12
C HIS A 69 0.86 -14.54 -2.09
N PHE A 70 0.62 -15.57 -1.27
CA PHE A 70 -0.70 -16.18 -1.13
C PHE A 70 -1.75 -15.16 -0.67
N LEU A 71 -1.44 -14.34 0.33
CA LEU A 71 -2.33 -13.29 0.83
C LEU A 71 -2.60 -12.20 -0.21
N GLU A 72 -1.62 -11.83 -1.04
CA GLU A 72 -1.81 -10.90 -2.16
C GLU A 72 -2.90 -11.41 -3.11
N HIS A 73 -2.84 -12.67 -3.55
CA HIS A 73 -3.87 -13.25 -4.42
C HIS A 73 -5.23 -13.29 -3.74
N LYS A 74 -5.27 -13.68 -2.47
CA LYS A 74 -6.53 -13.74 -1.70
C LYS A 74 -7.16 -12.38 -1.47
N LEU A 75 -6.40 -11.28 -1.47
CA LEU A 75 -6.93 -9.93 -1.30
C LEU A 75 -7.88 -9.53 -2.44
N PHE A 76 -7.66 -10.04 -3.65
CA PHE A 76 -8.47 -9.72 -4.84
C PHE A 76 -9.58 -10.74 -5.11
N GLU A 77 -9.56 -11.88 -4.42
CA GLU A 77 -10.60 -12.90 -4.48
C GLU A 77 -11.81 -12.46 -3.64
N GLN A 78 -12.97 -12.25 -4.28
CA GLN A 78 -14.22 -11.98 -3.59
C GLN A 78 -15.30 -12.97 -4.02
N GLU A 79 -16.30 -13.16 -3.15
CA GLU A 79 -17.47 -14.02 -3.43
C GLU A 79 -18.20 -13.61 -4.72
N ASP A 80 -18.21 -12.30 -5.02
CA ASP A 80 -18.91 -11.71 -6.16
C ASP A 80 -18.01 -11.48 -7.40
N GLY A 81 -16.84 -12.12 -7.46
CA GLY A 81 -15.88 -12.01 -8.56
C GLY A 81 -14.66 -11.11 -8.29
N ASN A 82 -13.69 -11.13 -9.19
CA ASN A 82 -12.37 -10.50 -8.98
C ASN A 82 -12.44 -8.96 -8.98
N MET A 83 -11.93 -8.32 -7.93
CA MET A 83 -11.88 -6.85 -7.84
C MET A 83 -11.03 -6.22 -8.95
N LEU A 84 -10.02 -6.93 -9.47
CA LEU A 84 -9.20 -6.45 -10.58
C LEU A 84 -10.04 -6.20 -11.83
N ASP A 85 -11.04 -7.05 -12.11
CA ASP A 85 -11.95 -6.91 -13.26
C ASP A 85 -12.87 -5.70 -13.09
N LYS A 86 -13.30 -5.39 -11.86
CA LYS A 86 -14.08 -4.18 -11.56
C LYS A 86 -13.26 -2.90 -11.74
N PHE A 87 -11.95 -2.94 -11.46
CA PHE A 87 -11.05 -1.80 -11.67
C PHE A 87 -10.68 -1.55 -13.13
N THR A 88 -10.75 -2.57 -14.01
CA THR A 88 -10.44 -2.44 -15.44
C THR A 88 -11.66 -2.12 -16.32
N ALA A 89 -12.87 -2.26 -15.79
CA ALA A 89 -14.12 -1.94 -16.48
C ALA A 89 -14.48 -0.43 -16.52
N LEU A 90 -13.68 0.43 -15.89
CA LEU A 90 -13.81 1.90 -15.86
C LEU A 90 -12.78 2.58 -16.77
#